data_AF-A0A836G1W1-F1
#
_entry.id   AF-A0A836G1W1-F1
#
_cell.length_a   1.000
_cell.length_b   1.000
_cell.length_c   1.000
_cell.angle_alpha   90.00
_cell.angle_beta   90.00
_cell.angle_gamma   90.00
#
_symmetry.space_group_name_H-M   'P 1'
#
loop_
_entity.id
_entity.type
_entity.pdbx_description
1 polymer ?
#
loop_
_entity_poly.entity_id
_entity_poly.type
_entity_poly.pdbx_seq_one_letter_code
_entity_poly.pdbx_strand_id
1 'polypeptide(L)'
;KNEFRTVIKHLHMVHSTSAPAFATVYNWVNEIKRGHTSTCDAPCSGRPEIIDKVHDIILTDRRVKVREFVEATGISHGTVISILHEQLDMKKLSTRWVSRLLIVDHKRDRVTISKQCLEMFQRNPDEFLRRFITVDETWIHYFTPETKGHDYYAALLDRFNNILYLAKKKVLFHQDNATGKRMANEFRYELLSHPAYSPNLAPCDYFLFPNLKKQRATHRNRGLF
;
A
#
# COMPACT_ATOMS: atom_id res chain seq x y z
N LYS A 1 -20.72 -35.42 54.08
CA LYS A 1 -21.62 -34.24 54.28
C LYS A 1 -21.09 -33.26 55.34
N ASN A 2 -20.38 -33.70 56.39
CA ASN A 2 -19.87 -32.81 57.44
C ASN A 2 -18.68 -31.92 57.03
N GLU A 3 -17.76 -32.42 56.21
CA GLU A 3 -16.53 -31.69 55.83
C GLU A 3 -16.80 -30.38 55.05
N PHE A 4 -17.78 -30.39 54.14
CA PHE A 4 -18.16 -29.22 53.33
C PHE A 4 -18.64 -28.03 54.18
N ARG A 5 -19.42 -28.31 55.24
CA ARG A 5 -19.91 -27.29 56.17
C ARG A 5 -18.78 -26.72 57.02
N THR A 6 -17.75 -27.51 57.31
CA THR A 6 -16.56 -27.06 58.05
C THR A 6 -15.71 -26.09 57.24
N VAL A 7 -15.55 -26.33 55.94
CA VAL A 7 -14.82 -25.44 55.02
C VAL A 7 -15.49 -24.07 54.91
N ILE A 8 -16.82 -24.04 54.75
CA ILE A 8 -17.58 -22.78 54.65
C ILE A 8 -17.52 -21.99 55.96
N LYS A 9 -17.61 -22.66 57.11
CA LYS A 9 -17.48 -22.00 58.41
C LYS A 9 -16.10 -21.37 58.59
N HIS A 10 -15.03 -22.07 58.20
CA HIS A 10 -13.68 -21.51 58.24
C HIS A 10 -13.51 -20.33 57.28
N LEU A 11 -14.01 -20.43 56.04
CA LEU A 11 -13.91 -19.33 55.06
C LEU A 11 -14.66 -18.07 55.52
N HIS A 12 -15.86 -18.22 56.08
CA HIS A 12 -16.60 -17.08 56.67
C HIS A 12 -15.91 -16.53 57.92
N MET A 13 -15.29 -17.37 58.75
CA MET A 13 -14.57 -16.93 59.94
C MET A 13 -13.30 -16.12 59.59
N VAL A 14 -12.59 -16.50 58.53
CA VAL A 14 -11.32 -15.87 58.12
C VAL A 14 -11.56 -14.65 57.23
N HIS A 15 -12.54 -14.70 56.32
CA HIS A 15 -12.74 -13.67 55.29
C HIS A 15 -14.01 -12.83 55.46
N SER A 16 -14.86 -13.12 56.46
CA SER A 16 -16.06 -12.36 56.82
C SER A 16 -16.89 -11.93 55.59
N THR A 17 -16.89 -10.65 55.24
CA THR A 17 -17.66 -10.06 54.13
C THR A 17 -17.10 -10.35 52.74
N SER A 18 -15.85 -10.80 52.64
CA SER A 18 -15.20 -11.19 51.38
C SER A 18 -15.26 -12.70 51.12
N ALA A 19 -15.95 -13.46 51.96
CA ALA A 19 -16.10 -14.88 51.79
C ALA A 19 -16.94 -15.22 50.54
N PRO A 20 -16.56 -16.22 49.74
CA PRO A 20 -17.34 -16.63 48.58
C PRO A 20 -18.73 -17.13 48.97
N ALA A 21 -19.71 -16.88 48.09
CA ALA A 21 -21.07 -17.39 48.29
C ALA A 21 -21.09 -18.93 48.39
N PHE A 22 -22.06 -19.46 49.13
CA PHE A 22 -22.24 -20.91 49.33
C PHE A 22 -22.23 -21.71 48.02
N ALA A 23 -22.92 -21.19 46.99
CA ALA A 23 -22.98 -21.82 45.67
C ALA A 23 -21.61 -21.91 44.99
N THR A 24 -20.77 -20.87 45.14
CA THR A 24 -19.41 -20.82 44.59
C THR A 24 -18.53 -21.89 45.24
N VAL A 25 -18.57 -22.01 46.57
CA VAL A 25 -17.81 -23.04 47.30
C VAL A 25 -18.29 -24.45 46.93
N TYR A 26 -19.61 -24.63 46.77
CA TYR A 26 -20.20 -25.90 46.34
C TYR A 26 -19.73 -26.32 44.95
N ASN A 27 -19.73 -25.41 44.00
CA ASN A 27 -19.26 -25.65 42.64
C ASN A 27 -17.78 -26.01 42.62
N TRP A 28 -16.93 -25.25 43.32
CA TRP A 28 -15.49 -25.55 43.43
C TRP A 28 -15.20 -26.92 44.03
N VAL A 29 -15.91 -27.32 45.09
CA VAL A 29 -15.73 -28.65 45.69
C VAL A 29 -16.14 -29.77 44.73
N ASN A 30 -17.15 -29.55 43.89
CA ASN A 30 -17.54 -30.54 42.87
C ASN A 30 -16.54 -30.60 41.71
N GLU A 31 -16.00 -29.48 41.27
CA GLU A 31 -14.94 -29.43 40.24
C GLU A 31 -13.67 -30.13 40.73
N ILE A 32 -13.27 -29.91 41.99
CA ILE A 32 -12.14 -30.62 42.61
C ILE A 32 -12.39 -32.14 42.65
N LYS A 33 -13.62 -32.56 43.01
CA LYS A 33 -14.00 -33.99 42.98
C LYS A 33 -14.01 -34.59 41.58
N ARG A 34 -14.21 -33.78 40.54
CA ARG A 34 -14.11 -34.16 39.13
C ARG A 34 -12.67 -34.19 38.63
N GLY A 35 -11.69 -33.94 39.50
CA GLY A 35 -10.26 -33.96 39.17
C GLY A 35 -9.73 -32.63 38.63
N HIS A 36 -10.53 -31.55 38.65
CA HIS A 36 -10.06 -30.23 38.22
C HIS A 36 -9.29 -29.54 39.36
N THR A 37 -7.97 -29.45 39.20
CA THR A 37 -7.06 -28.83 40.20
C THR A 37 -6.55 -27.45 39.79
N SER A 38 -6.91 -26.96 38.59
CA SER A 38 -6.50 -25.63 38.14
C SER A 38 -7.26 -24.55 38.91
N THR A 39 -6.52 -23.54 39.39
CA THR A 39 -7.05 -22.36 40.06
C THR A 39 -7.31 -21.19 39.11
N CYS A 40 -6.97 -21.34 37.82
CA CYS A 40 -7.18 -20.31 36.81
C CYS A 40 -8.59 -20.40 36.22
N ASP A 41 -9.18 -19.24 35.91
CA ASP A 41 -10.45 -19.16 35.20
C ASP A 41 -10.33 -19.79 33.80
N ALA A 42 -11.40 -20.47 33.38
CA ALA A 42 -11.50 -21.00 32.01
C ALA A 42 -11.64 -19.84 31.00
N PRO A 43 -11.19 -20.02 29.73
CA PRO A 43 -11.34 -19.00 28.71
C PRO A 43 -12.82 -18.61 28.51
N CYS A 44 -13.13 -17.32 28.68
CA CYS A 44 -14.48 -16.81 28.46
C CYS A 44 -14.87 -16.83 26.97
N SER A 45 -16.03 -17.41 26.64
CA SER A 45 -16.48 -17.57 25.23
C SER A 45 -16.91 -16.28 24.50
N GLY A 46 -16.92 -15.12 25.17
CA GLY A 46 -17.50 -13.89 24.60
C GLY A 46 -16.60 -13.08 23.64
N ARG A 47 -15.31 -13.40 23.54
CA ARG A 47 -14.33 -12.62 22.77
C ARG A 47 -14.30 -12.89 21.24
N PRO A 48 -14.57 -14.10 20.71
CA PRO A 48 -14.49 -14.40 19.28
C PRO A 48 -15.54 -13.66 18.44
N GLU A 49 -16.79 -13.59 18.93
CA GLU A 49 -17.93 -13.05 18.15
C GLU A 49 -17.75 -11.55 17.80
N ILE A 50 -17.04 -10.81 18.64
CA ILE A 50 -16.74 -9.39 18.43
C ILE A 50 -15.66 -9.23 17.34
N ILE A 51 -14.66 -10.11 17.33
CA ILE A 51 -13.55 -10.08 16.37
C ILE A 51 -14.07 -10.37 14.96
N ASP A 52 -14.94 -11.38 14.83
CA ASP A 52 -15.51 -11.78 13.55
C ASP A 52 -16.37 -10.64 12.95
N LYS A 53 -17.18 -9.97 13.78
CA LYS A 53 -17.94 -8.78 13.37
C LYS A 53 -17.04 -7.65 12.89
N VAL A 54 -15.91 -7.42 13.56
CA VAL A 54 -14.92 -6.41 13.15
C VAL A 54 -14.29 -6.76 11.82
N HIS A 55 -13.94 -8.03 11.65
CA HIS A 55 -13.34 -8.52 10.43
C HIS A 55 -14.30 -8.38 9.22
N ASP A 56 -15.57 -8.71 9.38
CA ASP A 56 -16.58 -8.63 8.31
C ASP A 56 -16.83 -7.20 7.82
N ILE A 57 -16.90 -6.22 8.74
CA ILE A 57 -17.07 -4.81 8.39
C ILE A 57 -15.90 -4.31 7.53
N ILE A 58 -14.66 -4.70 7.88
CA ILE A 58 -13.45 -4.28 7.16
C ILE A 58 -13.37 -4.93 5.77
N LEU A 59 -13.79 -6.20 5.66
CA LEU A 59 -13.85 -6.87 4.37
C LEU A 59 -14.87 -6.23 3.43
N THR A 60 -15.96 -5.68 3.97
CA THR A 60 -16.99 -4.96 3.22
C THR A 60 -16.47 -3.60 2.74
N ASP A 61 -15.86 -2.81 3.62
CA ASP A 61 -15.19 -1.55 3.25
C ASP A 61 -13.87 -1.36 4.01
N ARG A 62 -12.77 -1.44 3.25
CA ARG A 62 -11.41 -1.29 3.77
C ARG A 62 -11.02 0.16 4.10
N ARG A 63 -11.89 1.14 3.84
CA ARG A 63 -11.64 2.57 4.07
C ARG A 63 -12.43 3.14 5.25
N VAL A 64 -13.17 2.30 5.96
CA VAL A 64 -13.95 2.69 7.14
C VAL A 64 -13.03 3.33 8.19
N LYS A 65 -13.48 4.44 8.75
CA LYS A 65 -12.77 5.10 9.84
C LYS A 65 -13.07 4.41 11.16
N VAL A 66 -12.10 4.37 12.06
CA VAL A 66 -12.28 3.82 13.43
C VAL A 66 -13.48 4.46 14.13
N ARG A 67 -13.77 5.75 13.88
CA ARG A 67 -14.95 6.41 14.44
C ARG A 67 -16.29 5.85 13.93
N GLU A 68 -16.42 5.64 12.63
CA GLU A 68 -17.60 5.03 12.01
C GLU A 68 -17.78 3.59 12.51
N PHE A 69 -16.66 2.91 12.74
CA PHE A 69 -16.62 1.57 13.31
C PHE A 69 -17.18 1.54 14.75
N VAL A 70 -16.76 2.49 15.60
CA VAL A 70 -17.28 2.66 16.97
C VAL A 70 -18.78 2.95 16.96
N GLU A 71 -19.23 3.83 16.07
CA GLU A 71 -20.65 4.19 15.92
C GLU A 71 -21.50 3.00 15.45
N ALA A 72 -20.99 2.15 14.56
CA ALA A 72 -21.70 0.98 14.04
C ALA A 72 -21.77 -0.20 15.03
N THR A 73 -20.72 -0.39 15.84
CA THR A 73 -20.58 -1.59 16.69
C THR A 73 -20.79 -1.33 18.18
N GLY A 74 -20.77 -0.06 18.63
CA GLY A 74 -20.81 0.30 20.04
C GLY A 74 -19.54 -0.07 20.83
N ILE A 75 -18.49 -0.53 20.15
CA ILE A 75 -17.22 -0.95 20.77
C ILE A 75 -16.37 0.29 21.08
N SER A 76 -15.65 0.29 22.20
CA SER A 76 -14.76 1.41 22.53
C SER A 76 -13.65 1.58 21.49
N HIS A 77 -13.26 2.84 21.23
CA HIS A 77 -12.21 3.17 20.25
C HIS A 77 -10.89 2.42 20.51
N GLY A 78 -10.49 2.27 21.77
CA GLY A 78 -9.27 1.55 22.15
C GLY A 78 -9.36 0.05 21.83
N THR A 79 -10.51 -0.56 22.11
CA THR A 79 -10.75 -1.98 21.79
C THR A 79 -10.71 -2.24 20.29
N VAL A 80 -11.29 -1.34 19.47
CA VAL A 80 -11.21 -1.46 18.00
C VAL A 80 -9.76 -1.44 17.52
N ILE A 81 -8.93 -0.53 18.06
CA ILE A 81 -7.50 -0.45 17.72
C ILE A 81 -6.77 -1.73 18.13
N SER A 82 -6.99 -2.24 19.35
CA SER A 82 -6.35 -3.50 19.78
C SER A 82 -6.80 -4.69 18.94
N ILE A 83 -8.08 -4.80 18.58
CA ILE A 83 -8.54 -5.88 17.69
C ILE A 83 -7.86 -5.76 16.32
N LEU A 84 -7.83 -4.56 15.73
CA LEU A 84 -7.21 -4.32 14.43
C LEU A 84 -5.72 -4.68 14.43
N HIS A 85 -4.96 -4.21 15.41
CA HIS A 85 -3.51 -4.33 15.43
C HIS A 85 -3.00 -5.62 16.08
N GLU A 86 -3.61 -6.08 17.18
CA GLU A 86 -3.11 -7.22 17.96
C GLU A 86 -3.76 -8.55 17.53
N GLN A 87 -5.03 -8.54 17.13
CA GLN A 87 -5.76 -9.77 16.80
C GLN A 87 -5.85 -10.04 15.30
N LEU A 88 -6.02 -8.98 14.49
CA LEU A 88 -6.13 -9.09 13.03
C LEU A 88 -4.82 -8.73 12.28
N ASP A 89 -3.78 -8.29 12.99
CA ASP A 89 -2.48 -7.81 12.44
C ASP A 89 -2.64 -6.83 11.26
N MET A 90 -3.68 -5.99 11.31
CA MET A 90 -3.94 -5.00 10.28
C MET A 90 -3.07 -3.77 10.44
N LYS A 91 -2.57 -3.28 9.31
CA LYS A 91 -1.75 -2.07 9.23
C LYS A 91 -2.46 -1.00 8.41
N LYS A 92 -2.46 0.22 8.94
CA LYS A 92 -2.96 1.37 8.19
C LYS A 92 -2.05 1.64 7.00
N LEU A 93 -2.60 1.52 5.79
CA LEU A 93 -1.92 1.89 4.56
C LEU A 93 -2.41 3.25 4.08
N SER A 94 -1.50 4.12 3.66
CA SER A 94 -1.90 5.33 2.92
C SER A 94 -2.10 4.99 1.45
N THR A 95 -3.23 5.41 0.88
CA THR A 95 -3.45 5.29 -0.56
C THR A 95 -2.46 6.18 -1.29
N ARG A 96 -1.81 5.66 -2.33
CA ARG A 96 -1.00 6.47 -3.22
C ARG A 96 -1.92 7.30 -4.11
N TRP A 97 -1.57 8.57 -4.34
CA TRP A 97 -2.27 9.41 -5.30
C TRP A 97 -2.19 8.79 -6.70
N VAL A 98 -3.34 8.47 -7.28
CA VAL A 98 -3.46 7.99 -8.66
C VAL A 98 -3.83 9.20 -9.51
N SER A 99 -2.99 9.51 -10.50
CA SER A 99 -3.02 10.76 -11.26
C SER A 99 -4.41 11.11 -11.82
N ARG A 100 -5.23 10.12 -12.26
CA ARG A 100 -6.62 10.32 -12.70
C ARG A 100 -7.46 9.06 -12.54
N LEU A 101 -8.79 9.22 -12.45
CA LEU A 101 -9.74 8.12 -12.58
C LEU A 101 -9.83 7.69 -14.04
N LEU A 102 -9.43 6.46 -14.35
CA LEU A 102 -9.45 5.92 -15.71
C LEU A 102 -10.86 5.45 -16.09
N ILE A 103 -11.38 5.93 -17.22
CA ILE A 103 -12.58 5.38 -17.86
C ILE A 103 -12.30 3.99 -18.44
N VAL A 104 -13.37 3.25 -18.76
CA VAL A 104 -13.29 1.86 -19.24
C VAL A 104 -12.41 1.74 -20.48
N ASP A 105 -12.52 2.66 -21.43
CA ASP A 105 -11.74 2.63 -22.67
C ASP A 105 -10.25 2.84 -22.41
N HIS A 106 -9.87 3.81 -21.57
CA HIS A 106 -8.47 3.99 -21.17
C HIS A 106 -7.89 2.73 -20.52
N LYS A 107 -8.67 2.00 -19.72
CA LYS A 107 -8.21 0.73 -19.12
C LYS A 107 -8.01 -0.34 -20.18
N ARG A 108 -8.90 -0.43 -21.17
CA ARG A 108 -8.79 -1.37 -22.29
C ARG A 108 -7.54 -1.06 -23.12
N ASP A 109 -7.36 0.19 -23.52
CA ASP A 109 -6.20 0.63 -24.31
C ASP A 109 -4.88 0.36 -23.58
N ARG A 110 -4.83 0.62 -22.27
CA ARG A 110 -3.68 0.30 -21.43
C ARG A 110 -3.33 -1.18 -21.49
N VAL A 111 -4.31 -2.07 -21.35
CA VAL A 111 -4.07 -3.52 -21.40
C VAL A 111 -3.60 -3.94 -22.79
N THR A 112 -4.26 -3.46 -23.84
CA THR A 112 -3.92 -3.77 -25.23
C THR A 112 -2.50 -3.34 -25.58
N ILE A 113 -2.15 -2.08 -25.31
CA ILE A 113 -0.81 -1.54 -25.62
C ILE A 113 0.26 -2.23 -24.76
N SER A 114 -0.02 -2.52 -23.48
CA SER A 114 0.93 -3.23 -22.62
C SER A 114 1.21 -4.64 -23.13
N LYS A 115 0.18 -5.37 -23.62
CA LYS A 115 0.36 -6.69 -24.23
C LYS A 115 1.21 -6.61 -25.49
N GLN A 116 0.96 -5.64 -26.36
CA GLN A 116 1.76 -5.42 -27.57
C GLN A 116 3.24 -5.14 -27.23
N CYS A 117 3.50 -4.26 -26.26
CA CYS A 117 4.86 -3.99 -25.78
C CYS A 117 5.53 -5.24 -25.21
N LEU A 118 4.78 -6.04 -24.44
CA LEU A 118 5.27 -7.28 -23.85
C LEU A 118 5.63 -8.31 -24.93
N GLU A 119 4.81 -8.48 -25.96
CA GLU A 119 5.10 -9.37 -27.09
C GLU A 119 6.36 -8.93 -27.83
N MET A 120 6.53 -7.62 -28.08
CA MET A 120 7.75 -7.08 -28.70
C MET A 120 8.99 -7.38 -27.84
N PHE A 121 8.88 -7.17 -26.54
CA PHE A 121 9.97 -7.46 -25.59
C PHE A 121 10.30 -8.96 -25.54
N GLN A 122 9.29 -9.83 -25.49
CA GLN A 122 9.48 -11.29 -25.41
C GLN A 122 10.12 -11.88 -26.67
N ARG A 123 9.88 -11.30 -27.84
CA ARG A 123 10.49 -11.76 -29.11
C ARG A 123 12.00 -11.61 -29.11
N ASN A 124 12.52 -10.48 -28.60
CA ASN A 124 13.97 -10.24 -28.51
C ASN A 124 14.28 -9.21 -27.41
N PRO A 125 14.46 -9.65 -26.16
CA PRO A 125 14.67 -8.74 -25.03
C PRO A 125 15.92 -7.86 -25.18
N ASP A 126 17.03 -8.45 -25.63
CA ASP A 126 18.32 -7.75 -25.73
C ASP A 126 18.28 -6.66 -26.80
N GLU A 127 17.70 -6.97 -27.96
CA GLU A 127 17.57 -5.98 -29.04
C GLU A 127 16.57 -4.90 -28.68
N PHE A 128 15.45 -5.26 -28.04
CA PHE A 128 14.46 -4.30 -27.55
C PHE A 128 15.12 -3.28 -26.64
N LEU A 129 15.82 -3.72 -25.58
CA LEU A 129 16.47 -2.84 -24.61
C LEU A 129 17.61 -2.02 -25.22
N ARG A 130 18.39 -2.59 -26.16
CA ARG A 130 19.46 -1.88 -26.87
C ARG A 130 18.95 -0.75 -27.77
N ARG A 131 17.71 -0.86 -28.26
CA ARG A 131 17.08 0.12 -29.16
C ARG A 131 16.17 1.08 -28.41
N PHE A 132 15.71 0.71 -27.20
CA PHE A 132 14.72 1.45 -26.44
C PHE A 132 15.28 2.75 -25.88
N ILE A 133 14.64 3.85 -26.24
CA ILE A 133 14.93 5.19 -25.73
C ILE A 133 13.62 5.82 -25.29
N THR A 134 13.61 6.34 -24.07
CA THR A 134 12.48 7.09 -23.53
C THR A 134 12.88 8.53 -23.28
N VAL A 135 11.98 9.46 -23.59
CA VAL A 135 12.16 10.89 -23.34
C VAL A 135 10.90 11.43 -22.70
N ASP A 136 11.08 12.29 -21.70
CA ASP A 136 9.98 12.93 -20.98
C ASP A 136 10.49 14.20 -20.26
N GLU A 137 9.57 15.05 -19.83
CA GLU A 137 9.82 16.34 -19.21
C GLU A 137 9.37 16.35 -17.75
N THR A 138 10.27 16.75 -16.84
CA THR A 138 9.90 16.97 -15.45
C THR A 138 10.22 18.38 -14.99
N TRP A 139 9.28 18.97 -14.26
CA TRP A 139 9.51 20.25 -13.61
C TRP A 139 10.50 20.10 -12.47
N ILE A 140 11.60 20.84 -12.59
CA ILE A 140 12.62 20.97 -11.57
C ILE A 140 12.58 22.41 -11.08
N HIS A 141 12.06 22.62 -9.87
CA HIS A 141 12.04 23.94 -9.25
C HIS A 141 13.47 24.32 -8.82
N TYR A 142 14.12 25.15 -9.64
CA TYR A 142 15.29 25.96 -9.31
C TYR A 142 14.90 27.39 -9.70
N PHE A 143 15.15 28.38 -8.85
CA PHE A 143 14.84 29.75 -9.24
C PHE A 143 15.89 30.22 -10.24
N THR A 144 15.50 30.31 -11.51
CA THR A 144 16.04 31.27 -12.48
C THR A 144 15.03 31.49 -13.62
N PRO A 145 14.80 32.74 -14.08
CA PRO A 145 13.65 33.09 -14.91
C PRO A 145 13.87 32.89 -16.42
N GLU A 146 12.73 32.93 -17.10
CA GLU A 146 12.44 33.19 -18.52
C GLU A 146 12.56 32.07 -19.58
N THR A 147 11.36 31.70 -20.05
CA THR A 147 10.96 31.12 -21.34
C THR A 147 11.98 30.27 -22.10
N LYS A 148 11.97 28.96 -21.83
CA LYS A 148 12.51 27.96 -22.75
C LYS A 148 11.52 27.76 -23.91
N GLY A 149 11.81 28.37 -25.05
CA GLY A 149 11.05 28.21 -26.29
C GLY A 149 11.32 26.86 -26.99
N HIS A 150 10.54 26.60 -28.05
CA HIS A 150 10.61 25.41 -28.90
C HIS A 150 12.02 25.11 -29.45
N ASP A 151 12.84 26.15 -29.67
CA ASP A 151 14.20 26.03 -30.21
C ASP A 151 15.18 25.36 -29.25
N TYR A 152 14.95 25.48 -27.94
CA TYR A 152 15.76 24.79 -26.93
C TYR A 152 15.61 23.27 -27.02
N TYR A 153 14.37 22.80 -27.23
CA TYR A 153 14.08 21.38 -27.39
C TYR A 153 14.67 20.82 -28.67
N ALA A 154 14.55 21.57 -29.79
CA ALA A 154 15.16 21.20 -31.05
C ALA A 154 16.70 21.05 -30.92
N ALA A 155 17.37 22.01 -30.27
CA ALA A 155 18.83 21.96 -30.06
C ALA A 155 19.29 20.88 -29.07
N LEU A 156 18.48 20.55 -28.06
CA LEU A 156 18.77 19.45 -27.14
C LEU A 156 18.69 18.10 -27.86
N LEU A 157 17.65 17.93 -28.68
CA LEU A 157 17.45 16.73 -29.48
C LEU A 157 18.54 16.56 -30.53
N ASP A 158 18.96 17.63 -31.20
CA ASP A 158 20.06 17.57 -32.16
C ASP A 158 21.38 17.12 -31.50
N ARG A 159 21.67 17.60 -30.30
CA ARG A 159 22.82 17.13 -29.50
C ARG A 159 22.69 15.67 -29.09
N PHE A 160 21.50 15.24 -28.66
CA PHE A 160 21.25 13.84 -28.31
C PHE A 160 21.34 12.92 -29.54
N ASN A 161 20.85 13.38 -30.68
CA ASN A 161 20.90 12.67 -31.95
C ASN A 161 22.33 12.53 -32.46
N ASN A 162 23.21 13.51 -32.27
CA ASN A 162 24.63 13.36 -32.59
C ASN A 162 25.29 12.23 -31.76
N ILE A 163 24.92 12.10 -30.48
CA ILE A 163 25.39 11.00 -29.61
C ILE A 163 24.84 9.66 -30.12
N LEU A 164 23.59 9.64 -30.57
CA LEU A 164 22.88 8.43 -30.98
C LEU A 164 23.15 8.01 -32.43
N TYR A 165 23.48 8.94 -33.32
CA TYR A 165 23.86 8.69 -34.72
C TYR A 165 25.11 7.81 -34.82
N LEU A 166 25.97 7.85 -33.81
CA LEU A 166 27.11 6.95 -33.65
C LEU A 166 26.67 5.50 -33.37
N ALA A 167 25.46 5.28 -32.86
CA ALA A 167 24.83 3.97 -32.69
C ALA A 167 23.99 3.65 -33.94
N LYS A 168 24.56 2.93 -34.91
CA LYS A 168 23.99 2.54 -36.22
C LYS A 168 22.73 1.65 -36.19
N LYS A 169 21.88 1.70 -35.16
CA LYS A 169 20.71 0.81 -34.98
C LYS A 169 19.40 1.60 -34.99
N LYS A 170 18.36 1.00 -35.58
CA LYS A 170 17.00 1.55 -35.64
C LYS A 170 16.49 1.80 -34.21
N VAL A 171 16.19 3.04 -33.85
CA VAL A 171 15.77 3.40 -32.48
C VAL A 171 14.31 3.03 -32.26
N LEU A 172 13.99 2.52 -31.06
CA LEU A 172 12.64 2.35 -30.55
C LEU A 172 12.34 3.48 -29.57
N PHE A 173 11.58 4.46 -30.00
CA PHE A 173 11.34 5.70 -29.28
C PHE A 173 10.03 5.65 -28.48
N HIS A 174 10.12 5.93 -27.19
CA HIS A 174 8.99 5.97 -26.26
C HIS A 174 8.81 7.38 -25.71
N GLN A 175 7.61 7.93 -25.89
CA GLN A 175 7.20 9.21 -25.29
C GLN A 175 5.70 9.16 -24.97
N ASP A 176 5.33 9.73 -23.83
CA ASP A 176 3.96 9.76 -23.29
C ASP A 176 3.09 10.89 -23.89
N ASN A 177 3.72 11.87 -24.51
CA ASN A 177 3.11 13.08 -25.06
C ASN A 177 2.90 13.04 -26.59
N ALA A 178 1.81 13.66 -27.06
CA ALA A 178 1.44 13.71 -28.48
C ALA A 178 2.53 14.31 -29.40
N THR A 179 3.39 15.19 -28.88
CA THR A 179 4.49 15.83 -29.60
C THR A 179 5.56 14.84 -30.06
N GLY A 180 5.71 13.70 -29.38
CA GLY A 180 6.70 12.67 -29.74
C GLY A 180 6.44 12.01 -31.09
N LYS A 181 5.18 11.99 -31.54
CA LYS A 181 4.82 11.42 -32.84
C LYS A 181 5.45 12.20 -34.00
N ARG A 182 5.55 13.53 -33.89
CA ARG A 182 6.19 14.37 -34.92
C ARG A 182 7.69 14.10 -35.01
N MET A 183 8.35 14.02 -33.86
CA MET A 183 9.80 13.76 -33.78
C MET A 183 10.16 12.37 -34.29
N ALA A 184 9.40 11.34 -33.90
CA ALA A 184 9.66 9.98 -34.38
C ALA A 184 9.59 9.89 -35.91
N ASN A 185 8.64 10.59 -36.53
CA ASN A 185 8.51 10.66 -37.98
C ASN A 185 9.70 11.39 -38.63
N GLU A 186 10.13 12.51 -38.07
CA GLU A 186 11.24 13.33 -38.58
C GLU A 186 12.58 12.55 -38.59
N PHE A 187 12.86 11.82 -37.49
CA PHE A 187 14.09 11.05 -37.33
C PHE A 187 13.98 9.59 -37.79
N ARG A 188 12.84 9.19 -38.38
CA ARG A 188 12.54 7.82 -38.83
C ARG A 188 12.72 6.76 -37.74
N TYR A 189 12.40 7.12 -36.50
CA TYR A 189 12.40 6.20 -35.37
C TYR A 189 11.13 5.37 -35.34
N GLU A 190 11.23 4.16 -34.76
CA GLU A 190 10.06 3.34 -34.50
C GLU A 190 9.39 3.86 -33.23
N LEU A 191 8.17 4.40 -33.35
CA LEU A 191 7.44 4.91 -32.20
C LEU A 191 6.77 3.75 -31.44
N LEU A 192 7.08 3.62 -30.16
CA LEU A 192 6.38 2.73 -29.25
C LEU A 192 5.09 3.40 -28.77
N SER A 193 3.96 2.75 -29.00
CA SER A 193 2.66 3.22 -28.52
C SER A 193 2.65 3.39 -27.00
N HIS A 194 2.10 4.51 -26.51
CA HIS A 194 1.91 4.76 -25.08
C HIS A 194 0.44 5.07 -24.79
N PRO A 195 -0.19 4.42 -23.79
CA PRO A 195 -1.58 4.68 -23.44
C PRO A 195 -1.73 6.00 -22.67
N ALA A 196 -2.85 6.70 -22.88
CA ALA A 196 -3.15 7.94 -22.17
C ALA A 196 -3.12 7.76 -20.63
N TYR A 197 -2.70 8.81 -19.91
CA TYR A 197 -2.71 8.89 -18.45
C TYR A 197 -2.02 7.71 -17.75
N SER A 198 -0.87 7.28 -18.29
CA SER A 198 -0.17 6.09 -17.81
C SER A 198 1.29 6.35 -17.41
N PRO A 199 1.53 7.30 -16.48
CA PRO A 199 2.88 7.59 -15.99
C PRO A 199 3.55 6.36 -15.34
N ASN A 200 2.75 5.43 -14.82
CA ASN A 200 3.24 4.16 -14.27
C ASN A 200 3.80 3.19 -15.32
N LEU A 201 3.67 3.50 -16.62
CA LEU A 201 4.26 2.75 -17.73
C LEU A 201 5.41 3.52 -18.40
N ALA A 202 5.67 4.77 -18.00
CA ALA A 202 6.74 5.59 -18.53
C ALA A 202 7.97 5.52 -17.60
N PRO A 203 9.13 4.99 -18.05
CA PRO A 203 10.30 4.83 -17.18
C PRO A 203 10.83 6.15 -16.60
N CYS A 204 10.65 7.25 -17.32
CA CYS A 204 10.97 8.58 -16.82
C CYS A 204 10.18 8.91 -15.54
N ASP A 205 8.86 8.71 -15.57
CA ASP A 205 7.96 9.01 -14.45
C ASP A 205 8.07 8.05 -13.27
N TYR A 206 8.08 6.73 -13.50
CA TYR A 206 8.04 5.77 -12.39
C TYR A 206 9.42 5.50 -11.77
N PHE A 207 10.52 5.74 -12.51
CA PHE A 207 11.88 5.42 -12.06
C PHE A 207 12.82 6.63 -12.04
N LEU A 208 13.04 7.31 -13.17
CA LEU A 208 14.08 8.34 -13.26
C LEU A 208 13.79 9.57 -12.38
N PHE A 209 12.63 10.21 -12.57
CA PHE A 209 12.29 11.47 -11.89
C PHE A 209 12.13 11.32 -10.37
N PRO A 210 11.52 10.25 -9.83
CA PRO A 210 11.48 10.04 -8.39
C PRO A 210 12.88 9.93 -7.78
N ASN A 211 13.81 9.22 -8.44
CA ASN A 211 15.17 9.07 -7.95
C ASN A 211 15.97 10.38 -8.02
N LEU A 212 15.82 11.13 -9.12
CA LEU A 212 16.42 12.46 -9.27
C LEU A 212 15.94 13.44 -8.19
N LYS A 213 14.63 13.47 -7.92
CA LYS A 213 14.04 14.35 -6.90
C LYS A 213 14.47 13.96 -5.49
N LYS A 214 14.62 12.67 -5.20
CA LYS A 214 15.15 12.18 -3.90
C LYS A 214 16.59 12.62 -3.65
N GLN A 215 17.47 12.52 -4.67
CA GLN A 215 18.85 13.00 -4.57
C GLN A 215 18.88 14.51 -4.28
N ARG A 216 18.05 15.30 -4.96
CA ARG A 216 17.96 16.75 -4.69
C ARG A 216 17.45 17.08 -3.30
N ALA A 217 16.45 16.34 -2.80
CA ALA A 217 15.93 16.53 -1.44
C ALA A 217 17.01 16.26 -0.38
N THR A 218 17.87 15.26 -0.60
CA THR A 218 19.01 14.97 0.29
C THR A 218 20.08 16.05 0.23
N HIS A 219 20.34 16.65 -0.93
CA HIS A 219 21.27 17.78 -1.06
C HIS A 219 20.76 19.07 -0.40
N ARG A 220 19.45 19.37 -0.44
CA ARG A 220 18.87 20.52 0.29
C ARG A 220 19.05 20.42 1.81
N ASN A 221 19.02 19.22 2.37
CA ASN A 221 19.19 19.00 3.81
C ASN A 221 20.65 18.97 4.28
N ARG A 222 21.63 19.01 3.35
CA ARG A 222 23.07 19.03 3.70
C ARG A 222 23.69 20.43 3.75
N GLY A 223 22.90 21.48 3.46
CA GLY A 223 23.33 22.89 3.53
C GLY A 223 22.79 23.67 4.74
N LEU A 224 22.25 22.97 5.74
CA LEU A 224 21.82 23.53 7.03
C LEU A 224 22.60 22.84 8.15
N PHE A 225 23.89 23.15 8.23
CA PHE A 225 24.70 23.18 9.45
C PHE A 225 25.61 24.40 9.34
#